data_AF-Q950S2-F1
#
_entry.id   AF-Q950S2-F1
#
_cell.length_a   1.000
_cell.length_b   1.000
_cell.length_c   1.000
_cell.angle_alpha   90.00
_cell.angle_beta   90.00
_cell.angle_gamma   90.00
#
_symmetry.space_group_name_H-M   'P 1'
#
loop_
_entity.id
_entity.type
_entity.pdbx_description
1 polymer ?
#
loop_
_entity_poly.entity_id
_entity_poly.type
_entity_poly.pdbx_seq_one_letter_code
_entity_poly.pdbx_strand_id
1 'polypeptide(L)'
;MNGFGSNLAIALYIIGIIAFLFNGGKNFIMLVISLELLLLSVGLLLVNLSYNLDDLVGSNLTLLILPLAGAESAVALALLVAFYPLRGSINLN
;
A
#
# COMPACT_ATOMS: atom_id res chain seq x y z
N MET A 1 -25.80 5.95 3.03
CA MET A 1 -25.85 5.54 1.60
C MET A 1 -24.81 4.46 1.38
N ASN A 2 -25.23 3.31 0.85
CA ASN A 2 -24.44 2.23 0.23
C ASN A 2 -23.21 1.69 1.00
N GLY A 3 -23.39 0.61 1.76
CA GLY A 3 -22.29 -0.23 2.30
C GLY A 3 -21.36 -0.85 1.24
N PHE A 4 -21.57 -0.54 -0.04
CA PHE A 4 -20.65 -0.88 -1.12
C PHE A 4 -19.24 -0.30 -0.89
N GLY A 5 -19.12 0.91 -0.32
CA GLY A 5 -17.81 1.52 -0.02
C GLY A 5 -17.01 0.72 1.02
N SER A 6 -17.66 0.30 2.11
CA SER A 6 -17.04 -0.54 3.13
C SER A 6 -16.71 -1.93 2.62
N ASN A 7 -17.58 -2.52 1.79
CA ASN A 7 -17.33 -3.84 1.19
C ASN A 7 -16.13 -3.82 0.25
N LEU A 8 -15.96 -2.75 -0.53
CA LEU A 8 -14.80 -2.54 -1.38
C LEU A 8 -13.52 -2.41 -0.54
N ALA A 9 -13.55 -1.60 0.53
CA ALA A 9 -12.40 -1.43 1.43
C ALA A 9 -11.97 -2.78 2.03
N ILE A 10 -12.92 -3.58 2.53
CA ILE A 10 -12.65 -4.91 3.10
C ILE A 10 -12.11 -5.87 2.04
N ALA A 11 -12.67 -5.88 0.82
CA ALA A 11 -12.16 -6.70 -0.27
C ALA A 11 -10.72 -6.35 -0.64
N LEU A 12 -10.41 -5.05 -0.76
CA LEU A 12 -9.04 -4.56 -1.00
C LEU A 12 -8.10 -4.92 0.14
N TYR A 13 -8.56 -4.86 1.40
CA TYR A 13 -7.78 -5.26 2.57
C TYR A 13 -7.37 -6.73 2.48
N ILE A 14 -8.34 -7.62 2.20
CA ILE A 14 -8.11 -9.05 2.09
C ILE A 14 -7.15 -9.35 0.94
N ILE A 15 -7.34 -8.72 -0.22
CA ILE A 15 -6.44 -8.87 -1.37
C ILE A 15 -5.03 -8.39 -1.02
N GLY A 16 -4.90 -7.26 -0.32
CA GLY A 16 -3.62 -6.73 0.15
C GLY A 16 -2.89 -7.70 1.09
N ILE A 17 -3.59 -8.28 2.06
CA ILE A 17 -3.02 -9.27 2.99
C ILE A 17 -2.58 -10.53 2.23
N ILE A 18 -3.43 -11.05 1.34
CA ILE A 18 -3.10 -12.23 0.54
C ILE A 18 -1.87 -11.96 -0.33
N ALA A 19 -1.83 -10.82 -1.02
CA ALA A 19 -0.69 -10.43 -1.84
C ALA A 19 0.60 -10.33 -1.01
N PHE A 20 0.52 -9.73 0.18
CA PHE A 20 1.65 -9.60 1.10
C PHE A 20 2.16 -10.97 1.58
N LEU A 21 1.27 -11.86 2.03
CA LEU A 21 1.64 -13.16 2.58
C LEU A 21 2.19 -14.12 1.53
N PHE A 22 1.54 -14.22 0.35
CA PHE A 22 1.94 -15.19 -0.67
C PHE A 22 3.18 -14.76 -1.47
N ASN A 23 3.41 -13.46 -1.60
CA ASN A 23 4.47 -12.92 -2.46
C ASN A 23 5.57 -12.16 -1.73
N GLY A 24 5.48 -11.99 -0.41
CA GLY A 24 6.41 -11.19 0.39
C GLY A 24 7.87 -11.65 0.33
N GLY A 25 8.15 -12.90 -0.02
CA GLY A 25 9.52 -13.44 -0.14
C GLY A 25 10.07 -13.52 -1.57
N LYS A 26 9.26 -13.25 -2.60
CA LYS A 26 9.66 -13.53 -4.01
C LYS A 26 10.06 -12.27 -4.77
N ASN A 27 9.28 -11.20 -4.62
CA ASN A 27 9.43 -9.98 -5.41
C ASN A 27 9.26 -8.76 -4.51
N PHE A 28 10.34 -7.99 -4.30
CA PHE A 28 10.30 -6.79 -3.46
C PHE A 28 9.30 -5.74 -3.95
N ILE A 29 9.19 -5.53 -5.27
CA ILE A 29 8.18 -4.64 -5.86
C ILE A 29 6.76 -5.04 -5.45
N MET A 30 6.47 -6.34 -5.45
CA MET A 30 5.15 -6.85 -5.11
C MET A 30 4.83 -6.65 -3.62
N LEU A 31 5.85 -6.71 -2.77
CA LEU A 31 5.73 -6.36 -1.35
C LEU A 31 5.35 -4.89 -1.17
N VAL A 32 6.03 -3.96 -1.86
CA VAL A 32 5.69 -2.52 -1.80
C VAL A 32 4.26 -2.27 -2.28
N ILE A 33 3.86 -2.87 -3.42
CA ILE A 33 2.49 -2.72 -3.94
C ILE A 33 1.44 -3.27 -2.96
N SER A 34 1.73 -4.38 -2.27
CA SER A 34 0.82 -4.92 -1.27
C SER A 34 0.66 -4.01 -0.05
N LEU A 35 1.73 -3.33 0.38
CA LEU A 35 1.68 -2.35 1.46
C LEU A 35 0.86 -1.11 1.07
N GLU A 36 1.04 -0.60 -0.14
CA GLU A 36 0.23 0.51 -0.67
C GLU A 36 -1.26 0.15 -0.74
N LEU A 37 -1.60 -1.07 -1.17
CA LEU A 37 -2.99 -1.56 -1.19
C LEU A 37 -3.61 -1.65 0.21
N LEU A 38 -2.82 -2.05 1.21
CA LEU A 38 -3.27 -2.09 2.61
C LEU A 38 -3.53 -0.68 3.16
N LEU A 39 -2.61 0.27 2.93
CA LEU A 39 -2.76 1.66 3.35
C LEU A 39 -3.94 2.34 2.65
N LEU A 40 -4.13 2.09 1.35
CA LEU A 40 -5.27 2.59 0.59
C LEU A 40 -6.61 2.05 1.14
N SER A 41 -6.66 0.75 1.45
CA SER A 41 -7.85 0.11 2.02
C SER A 41 -8.24 0.72 3.37
N VAL A 42 -7.26 0.94 4.26
CA VAL A 42 -7.46 1.60 5.56
C VAL A 42 -7.95 3.05 5.35
N GLY A 43 -7.37 3.78 4.39
CA GLY A 43 -7.80 5.13 4.04
C GLY A 43 -9.26 5.19 3.56
N LEU A 44 -9.68 4.23 2.73
CA LEU A 44 -11.08 4.11 2.28
C LEU A 44 -12.03 3.74 3.43
N LEU A 45 -11.61 2.88 4.33
CA LEU A 45 -12.40 2.51 5.50
C LEU A 45 -12.64 3.72 6.41
N LEU A 46 -11.60 4.54 6.64
CA LEU A 46 -11.68 5.78 7.42
C LEU A 46 -12.63 6.80 6.81
N VAL A 47 -12.59 7.00 5.49
CA VAL A 47 -13.53 7.91 4.80
C VAL A 47 -14.97 7.42 4.93
N ASN A 48 -15.21 6.11 4.75
CA ASN A 48 -16.53 5.53 4.94
C ASN A 48 -17.01 5.67 6.40
N LEU A 49 -16.12 5.51 7.38
CA LEU A 49 -16.46 5.69 8.79
C LEU A 49 -16.82 7.16 9.09
N SER A 50 -16.04 8.10 8.56
CA SER A 50 -16.30 9.55 8.62
C SER A 50 -17.71 9.88 8.12
N TYR A 51 -18.07 9.33 6.96
CA TYR A 51 -19.38 9.54 6.34
C TYR A 51 -20.53 8.90 7.12
N ASN A 52 -20.33 7.73 7.75
CA ASN A 52 -21.38 7.10 8.57
C ASN A 52 -21.60 7.78 9.93
N LEU A 53 -20.57 8.43 10.46
CA LEU A 53 -20.61 9.16 11.73
C LEU A 53 -20.92 10.66 11.55
N ASP A 54 -21.12 11.12 10.31
CA ASP A 54 -21.29 12.55 9.95
C ASP A 54 -20.21 13.46 10.55
N ASP A 55 -18.98 12.97 10.66
CA ASP A 55 -17.81 13.72 11.16
C ASP A 55 -16.72 13.80 10.09
N LEU A 56 -15.83 14.79 10.18
CA LEU A 56 -14.72 15.06 9.26
C LEU A 56 -13.38 14.49 9.75
N VAL A 57 -13.34 13.86 10.94
CA VAL A 57 -12.09 13.32 11.51
C VAL A 57 -11.49 12.23 10.63
N GLY A 58 -12.31 11.30 10.10
CA GLY A 58 -11.83 10.19 9.27
C GLY A 58 -11.26 10.66 7.93
N SER A 59 -11.92 11.61 7.26
CA SER A 59 -11.41 12.19 6.01
C SER A 59 -10.11 12.98 6.19
N ASN A 60 -9.97 13.72 7.29
CA ASN A 60 -8.73 14.44 7.63
C ASN A 60 -7.57 13.47 7.90
N LEU A 61 -7.81 12.36 8.59
CA LEU A 61 -6.79 11.33 8.79
C LEU A 61 -6.35 10.68 7.47
N THR A 62 -7.29 10.40 6.56
CA THR A 62 -6.95 9.85 5.25
C THR A 62 -6.06 10.79 4.43
N LEU A 63 -6.28 12.11 4.52
CA LEU A 63 -5.41 13.11 3.90
C LEU A 63 -3.99 13.11 4.47
N LEU A 64 -3.78 12.73 5.73
CA LEU A 64 -2.45 12.55 6.32
C LEU A 64 -1.79 11.23 5.87
N ILE A 65 -2.58 10.19 5.65
CA ILE A 65 -2.09 8.86 5.23
C ILE A 65 -1.59 8.87 3.78
N LEU A 66 -2.28 9.56 2.85
CA LEU A 66 -1.88 9.61 1.43
C LEU A 66 -0.41 10.05 1.20
N PRO A 67 0.07 11.19 1.73
CA PRO A 67 1.46 11.60 1.56
C PRO A 67 2.44 10.72 2.35
N LEU A 68 2.02 10.12 3.46
CA LEU A 68 2.83 9.15 4.20
C LEU A 68 3.09 7.89 3.36
N ALA A 69 2.05 7.36 2.71
CA ALA A 69 2.17 6.23 1.78
C ALA A 69 3.07 6.58 0.58
N GLY A 70 2.90 7.77 0.01
CA GLY A 70 3.79 8.27 -1.04
C GLY A 70 5.27 8.40 -0.60
N ALA A 71 5.50 8.78 0.65
CA ALA A 71 6.85 8.85 1.21
C ALA A 71 7.45 7.44 1.45
N GLU A 72 6.65 6.50 1.92
CA GLU A 72 7.06 5.10 2.10
C GLU A 72 7.49 4.47 0.77
N SER A 73 6.68 4.58 -0.28
CA SER A 73 7.03 4.05 -1.61
C SER A 73 8.29 4.69 -2.18
N ALA A 74 8.51 6.00 -1.99
CA ALA A 74 9.74 6.67 -2.41
C ALA A 74 10.98 6.08 -1.70
N VAL A 75 10.90 5.85 -0.38
CA VAL A 75 11.98 5.22 0.40
C VAL A 75 12.20 3.77 -0.02
N ALA A 76 11.12 3.00 -0.23
CA ALA A 76 11.21 1.60 -0.63
C ALA A 76 11.84 1.44 -2.03
N LEU A 77 11.47 2.30 -2.99
CA LEU A 77 12.10 2.32 -4.31
C LEU A 77 13.57 2.75 -4.23
N ALA A 78 13.91 3.75 -3.42
CA ALA A 78 15.30 4.18 -3.22
C ALA A 78 16.16 3.03 -2.67
N LEU A 79 15.63 2.28 -1.70
CA LEU A 79 16.27 1.05 -1.21
C LEU A 79 16.43 0.01 -2.32
N LEU A 80 15.39 -0.24 -3.10
CA LEU A 80 15.45 -1.19 -4.22
C LEU A 80 16.55 -0.82 -5.22
N VAL A 81 16.68 0.46 -5.58
CA VAL A 81 17.71 0.94 -6.51
C VAL A 81 19.10 0.83 -5.90
N ALA A 82 19.28 1.19 -4.62
CA ALA A 82 20.56 1.09 -3.92
C ALA A 82 21.04 -0.36 -3.79
N PHE A 83 20.11 -1.31 -3.62
CA PHE A 83 20.41 -2.74 -3.50
C PHE A 83 20.45 -3.47 -4.83
N TYR A 84 20.15 -2.85 -5.97
CA TYR A 84 20.21 -3.53 -7.26
C TYR A 84 21.68 -3.72 -7.66
N PRO A 85 22.24 -4.95 -7.59
CA PRO A 85 23.63 -5.13 -7.96
C PRO A 85 23.78 -4.86 -9.46
N LEU A 86 24.76 -4.03 -9.82
CA LEU A 86 25.26 -3.89 -11.18
C LEU A 86 25.74 -5.29 -11.62
N ARG A 87 24.93 -6.04 -12.36
CA ARG A 87 25.33 -7.31 -12.98
C ARG A 87 26.34 -7.03 -14.10
N GLY A 88 27.56 -6.69 -13.72
CA GLY A 88 28.75 -6.87 -14.54
C GLY A 88 29.28 -8.27 -14.32
N SER A 89 28.62 -9.28 -14.90
CA SER A 89 29.30 -10.56 -15.13
C SER A 89 30.33 -10.34 -16.23
N ILE A 90 31.49 -9.79 -15.86
CA ILE A 90 32.71 -9.87 -16.67
C ILE A 90 33.13 -11.34 -16.72
N ASN A 91 32.53 -12.08 -17.66
CA ASN A 91 33.12 -13.30 -18.20
C ASN A 91 34.38 -12.87 -18.95
N LEU A 92 35.53 -12.98 -18.30
CA LEU A 92 36.81 -13.05 -18.96
C LEU A 92 37.09 -14.54 -19.21
N ASN A 93 36.98 -14.93 -20.49
CA ASN A 93 37.43 -16.15 -21.17
C ASN A 93 37.60 -17.44 -20.36
#